data_AF-A0A2V9Q3W4-F1
#
_entry.id   AF-A0A2V9Q3W4-F1
#
_cell.length_a   1.000
_cell.length_b   1.000
_cell.length_c   1.000
_cell.angle_alpha   90.00
_cell.angle_beta   90.00
_cell.angle_gamma   90.00
#
_symmetry.space_group_name_H-M   'P 1'
#
loop_
_entity.id
_entity.type
_entity.pdbx_description
1 polymer ?
#
loop_
_entity_poly.entity_id
_entity_poly.type
_entity_poly.pdbx_seq_one_letter_code
_entity_poly.pdbx_strand_id
1 'polypeptide(L)' 'MEKKANEQRHADLKRDADKLLQLSTELKEFVDKSNENVLSVDVVRKAEEIEKLAHNVKTKMRGDN' A
#
# COMPACT_ATOMS: atom_id res chain seq x y z
N MET A 1 11.20 -26.90 -4.58
CA MET A 1 11.33 -25.47 -4.96
C MET A 1 10.13 -24.64 -4.52
N GLU A 2 8.92 -25.20 -4.53
CA GLU A 2 7.67 -24.53 -4.13
C GLU A 2 7.66 -23.93 -2.72
N LYS A 3 8.27 -24.62 -1.73
CA LYS A 3 8.35 -24.11 -0.35
C LYS A 3 9.07 -22.75 -0.26
N LYS A 4 10.20 -22.60 -0.96
CA LYS A 4 10.97 -21.33 -0.99
C LYS A 4 10.18 -20.21 -1.68
N ALA A 5 9.43 -20.53 -2.74
CA ALA A 5 8.59 -19.56 -3.43
C ALA A 5 7.43 -19.06 -2.54
N ASN A 6 6.81 -19.96 -1.77
CA ASN A 6 5.77 -19.60 -0.81
C ASN A 6 6.30 -18.77 0.37
N GLU A 7 7.48 -19.10 0.88
CA GLU A 7 8.17 -18.31 1.92
C GLU A 7 8.48 -16.89 1.43
N GLN A 8 9.01 -16.77 0.21
CA GLN A 8 9.29 -15.46 -0.41
C GLN A 8 8.01 -14.65 -0.60
N ARG A 9 6.95 -15.26 -1.15
CA ARG A 9 5.65 -14.62 -1.34
C ARG A 9 5.06 -14.12 -0.02
N HIS A 10 5.16 -14.91 1.06
CA HIS A 10 4.72 -14.49 2.39
C HIS A 10 5.53 -13.31 2.92
N ALA A 11 6.86 -13.31 2.74
CA ALA A 11 7.71 -12.20 3.14
C ALA A 11 7.40 -10.91 2.37
N ASP A 12 7.14 -11.02 1.06
CA ASP A 12 6.77 -9.88 0.22
C ASP A 12 5.40 -9.33 0.60
N LEU A 13 4.42 -10.20 0.85
CA LEU A 13 3.09 -9.79 1.34
C LEU A 13 3.17 -9.05 2.69
N LYS A 14 4.02 -9.53 3.61
CA LYS A 14 4.23 -8.85 4.89
C LYS A 14 4.81 -7.45 4.68
N ARG A 15 5.85 -7.33 3.86
CA ARG A 15 6.48 -6.03 3.54
C ARG A 15 5.49 -5.06 2.91
N ASP A 16 4.71 -5.54 1.93
CA ASP A 16 3.74 -4.71 1.24
C ASP A 16 2.60 -4.27 2.18
N ALA A 17 2.15 -5.15 3.08
CA ALA A 17 1.15 -4.81 4.11
C ALA A 17 1.67 -3.77 5.11
N ASP A 18 2.92 -3.90 5.57
CA ASP A 18 3.55 -2.90 6.44
C ASP A 18 3.64 -1.54 5.74
N LYS A 19 3.99 -1.54 4.44
CA LYS A 19 4.05 -0.32 3.63
C LYS A 19 2.67 0.31 3.40
N LEU A 20 1.63 -0.50 3.19
CA LEU A 20 0.24 -0.02 3.11
C LEU A 20 -0.19 0.69 4.38
N LEU A 21 0.10 0.10 5.54
CA LEU A 21 -0.21 0.70 6.84
C LEU A 21 0.49 2.05 6.99
N GLN A 22 1.79 2.10 6.67
CA GLN A 22 2.56 3.35 6.73
C GLN A 22 1.97 4.43 5.83
N LEU A 23 1.75 4.13 4.54
CA LEU A 23 1.23 5.11 3.59
C LEU A 23 -0.17 5.60 3.97
N SER A 24 -1.03 4.70 4.46
CA SER A 24 -2.39 5.04 4.91
C SER A 24 -2.36 5.94 6.15
N THR A 25 -1.42 5.70 7.07
CA THR A 25 -1.21 6.56 8.25
C THR A 25 -0.74 7.94 7.83
N GLU A 26 0.24 8.02 6.92
CA GLU A 26 0.74 9.29 6.39
C GLU A 26 -0.35 10.06 5.62
N LEU A 27 -1.19 9.37 4.85
CA LEU A 27 -2.32 9.98 4.14
C LEU A 27 -3.31 10.59 5.14
N LYS A 28 -3.67 9.83 6.19
CA LYS A 28 -4.55 10.33 7.26
C LYS A 28 -3.95 11.57 7.92
N GLU A 29 -2.70 11.52 8.34
CA GLU A 29 -2.04 12.67 8.96
C GLU A 29 -2.02 13.90 8.07
N PHE A 30 -1.81 13.72 6.76
CA PHE A 30 -1.85 14.82 5.82
C PHE A 30 -3.25 15.42 5.73
N VAL A 31 -4.28 14.57 5.61
CA VAL A 31 -5.68 15.02 5.58
C VAL A 31 -6.03 15.77 6.87
N ASP A 32 -5.66 15.23 8.04
CA ASP A 32 -5.90 15.84 9.35
C ASP A 32 -5.21 17.21 9.50
N LYS A 33 -4.05 17.39 8.87
CA LYS A 33 -3.28 18.66 8.87
C LYS A 33 -3.67 19.60 7.72
N SER A 34 -4.46 19.13 6.75
CA SER A 34 -4.95 19.91 5.62
C SER A 34 -6.33 20.52 5.92
N ASN A 35 -6.81 21.39 5.04
CA ASN A 35 -8.17 21.92 5.08
C ASN A 35 -8.80 21.83 3.66
N GLU A 36 -10.08 22.19 3.51
CA GLU A 36 -10.79 22.10 2.22
C GLU A 36 -10.11 22.85 1.05
N ASN A 37 -9.18 23.77 1.34
CA ASN A 37 -8.46 24.56 0.34
C ASN A 37 -7.04 24.01 0.04
N VAL A 38 -6.61 22.92 0.69
CA VAL A 38 -5.23 22.38 0.66
C VAL A 38 -5.21 20.89 0.29
N LEU A 39 -6.22 20.38 -0.43
CA LEU A 39 -6.09 19.07 -1.10
C LEU A 39 -5.05 19.18 -2.20
N SER A 40 -3.78 18.97 -1.83
CA SER A 40 -2.66 19.10 -2.74
C SER A 40 -2.61 17.91 -3.70
N VAL A 41 -2.00 18.14 -4.85
CA VAL A 41 -1.69 17.09 -5.84
C VAL A 41 -0.90 15.94 -5.19
N ASP A 42 -0.12 16.22 -4.15
CA ASP A 42 0.68 15.23 -3.44
C ASP A 42 -0.18 14.25 -2.62
N VAL A 43 -1.31 14.71 -2.05
CA VAL A 43 -2.28 13.84 -1.35
C VAL A 43 -2.91 12.86 -2.32
N VAL A 44 -3.33 13.37 -3.49
CA VAL A 44 -3.95 12.55 -4.54
C VAL A 44 -2.96 11.50 -5.03
N ARG A 45 -1.71 11.89 -5.31
CA ARG A 45 -0.64 10.96 -5.68
C ARG A 45 -0.39 9.88 -4.62
N LYS A 46 -0.40 10.26 -3.35
CA LYS A 46 -0.22 9.31 -2.24
C LYS A 46 -1.39 8.33 -2.14
N ALA A 47 -2.62 8.79 -2.36
CA ALA A 47 -3.78 7.92 -2.44
C ALA A 47 -3.70 6.93 -3.62
N GLU A 48 -3.26 7.38 -4.80
CA GLU A 48 -3.03 6.50 -5.96
C GLU A 48 -1.94 5.43 -5.69
N GLU A 49 -0.87 5.79 -4.97
CA GLU A 49 0.17 4.84 -4.59
C GLU A 49 -0.39 3.75 -3.66
N ILE A 50 -1.23 4.13 -2.69
CA ILE A 50 -1.92 3.20 -1.80
C ILE A 50 -2.83 2.26 -2.59
N GLU A 51 -3.62 2.79 -3.54
CA GLU A 51 -4.50 1.97 -4.38
C GLU A 51 -3.70 0.92 -5.16
N LYS A 52 -2.61 1.32 -5.82
CA LYS A 52 -1.75 0.41 -6.59
C LYS A 52 -1.13 -0.66 -5.69
N LEU A 53 -0.63 -0.28 -4.52
CA LEU A 53 -0.04 -1.23 -3.58
C LEU A 53 -1.10 -2.19 -3.03
N ALA A 54 -2.30 -1.71 -2.71
CA ALA A 54 -3.39 -2.54 -2.21
C ALA A 54 -3.85 -3.55 -3.27
N HIS A 55 -3.91 -3.11 -4.54
CA HIS A 55 -4.18 -3.98 -5.67
C HIS A 55 -3.11 -5.08 -5.81
N ASN A 56 -1.83 -4.70 -5.77
CA ASN A 56 -0.72 -5.65 -5.85
C ASN A 56 -0.72 -6.68 -4.71
N VAL A 57 -0.99 -6.25 -3.47
CA VAL A 57 -1.12 -7.16 -2.32
C VAL A 57 -2.24 -8.16 -2.54
N LYS A 58 -3.42 -7.71 -2.97
CA LYS A 58 -4.56 -8.58 -3.25
C LYS A 58 -4.25 -9.61 -4.34
N THR A 59 -3.62 -9.18 -5.42
CA THR A 59 -3.20 -10.04 -6.54
C THR A 59 -2.19 -11.08 -6.07
N LYS A 60 -1.13 -10.65 -5.37
CA LYS A 60 -0.17 -11.55 -4.73
C LYS A 60 -0.82 -12.49 -3.73
N MET A 61 -1.86 -12.09 -2.97
CA MET A 61 -2.57 -12.96 -2.01
C MET A 61 -3.44 -14.03 -2.70
N ARG A 62 -3.95 -13.74 -3.89
CA ARG A 62 -4.69 -14.73 -4.70
C ARG A 62 -3.77 -15.75 -5.36
N GLY A 63 -2.50 -15.39 -5.55
CA GLY A 63 -1.54 -16.23 -6.26
C GLY A 63 -1.65 -16.08 -7.77
N ASP A 64 -2.38 -15.05 -8.21
CA ASP A 64 -2.40 -14.57 -9.58
C ASP A 64 -1.05 -13.86 -9.78
N ASN A 65 -0.08 -14.54 -10.39
CA ASN A 65 1.22 -13.98 -10.78
C ASN A 65 1.20 -13.57 -12.26
#